data_AF-A0A382PRM5-F1
#
_entry.id   AF-A0A382PRM5-F1
#
_cell.length_a   1.000
_cell.length_b   1.000
_cell.length_c   1.000
_cell.angle_alpha   90.00
_cell.angle_beta   90.00
_cell.angle_gamma   90.00
#
_symmetry.space_group_name_H-M   'P 1'
#
loop_
_entity.id
_entity.type
_entity.pdbx_description
1 polymer ?
#
loop_
_entity_poly.entity_id
_entity_poly.type
_entity_poly.pdbx_seq_one_letter_code
_entity_poly.pdbx_strand_id
1 'polypeptide(L)'
;MELPFILITKLLIKETHMSRNLFYSLSLLVCLNGFTIGKAVEPKEINNREILFVGENRQEYFSLYKSSLHYTVYGIDTVNIYSRKAIPSLDHKMHTFGYSLVLNKKDTIHTQFNERIYSKITSAEHKRHGYSSVGIYSLPIPFGKHEIELLPLSKSSRAVMVRMIIHPSKRDKGRGKFVLPDSETPLYYINFGEKRVRYLQLDYWNQMKFSINKTKRIKVICRLKYFEDMSKTQNYRLSLSKNAEVLKTYFIQTELSSENLILNESPLTISTSKSIDIELDPGYYTFELLDEKRAVYLRIMEYEF
;
A
#
# COMPACT_ATOMS: atom_id res chain seq x y z
N MET A 1 -29.29 24.93 -61.41
CA MET A 1 -30.25 24.58 -60.35
C MET A 1 -29.43 24.40 -59.08
N GLU A 2 -28.84 25.49 -58.60
CA GLU A 2 -29.31 26.32 -57.47
C GLU A 2 -29.04 25.66 -56.10
N LEU A 3 -28.11 26.31 -55.36
CA LEU A 3 -27.73 26.19 -53.94
C LEU A 3 -28.94 26.23 -52.98
N PRO A 4 -28.85 26.05 -51.63
CA PRO A 4 -27.72 26.32 -50.70
C PRO A 4 -27.60 25.23 -49.57
N PHE A 5 -26.71 25.23 -48.56
CA PHE A 5 -26.50 26.19 -47.49
C PHE A 5 -25.26 25.82 -46.65
N ILE A 6 -24.42 26.82 -46.38
CA ILE A 6 -23.37 26.84 -45.36
C ILE A 6 -24.02 27.20 -44.02
N LEU A 7 -23.71 26.49 -42.92
CA LEU A 7 -24.04 26.99 -41.57
C LEU A 7 -22.97 26.68 -40.50
N ILE A 8 -22.14 27.70 -40.28
CA ILE A 8 -21.74 28.29 -38.99
C ILE A 8 -20.97 27.40 -37.98
N THR A 9 -19.65 27.52 -38.07
CA THR A 9 -18.73 27.55 -36.92
C THR A 9 -18.95 28.83 -36.11
N LYS A 10 -19.36 28.72 -34.83
CA LYS A 10 -19.06 29.66 -33.74
C LYS A 10 -19.65 29.12 -32.43
N LEU A 11 -18.81 28.58 -31.56
CA LEU A 11 -19.08 28.53 -30.13
C LEU A 11 -17.96 29.29 -29.43
N LEU A 12 -18.35 30.44 -28.89
CA LEU A 12 -17.54 31.40 -28.16
C LEU A 12 -16.78 30.71 -27.02
N ILE A 13 -15.46 30.73 -27.08
CA ILE A 13 -14.63 30.67 -25.88
C ILE A 13 -14.52 32.11 -25.38
N LYS A 14 -15.28 32.41 -24.33
CA LYS A 14 -15.15 33.64 -23.56
C LYS A 14 -13.87 33.51 -22.74
N GLU A 15 -12.78 34.06 -23.25
CA GLU A 15 -11.53 34.20 -22.50
C GLU A 15 -11.78 35.06 -21.26
N THR A 16 -11.87 34.39 -20.11
CA THR A 16 -11.70 35.06 -18.83
C THR A 16 -10.21 35.02 -18.54
N HIS A 17 -9.58 36.20 -18.62
CA HIS A 17 -8.17 36.39 -18.28
C HIS A 17 -7.97 36.12 -16.79
N MET A 18 -7.80 34.85 -16.42
CA MET A 18 -7.41 34.46 -15.07
C MET A 18 -5.96 34.91 -14.88
N SER A 19 -5.68 35.68 -13.82
CA SER A 19 -4.34 36.21 -13.60
C SER A 19 -3.34 35.06 -13.49
N ARG A 20 -2.18 35.20 -14.13
CA ARG A 20 -1.12 34.19 -14.16
C ARG A 20 -0.74 33.72 -12.73
N ASN A 21 -0.88 34.61 -11.74
CA ASN A 21 -0.62 34.34 -10.33
C ASN A 21 -1.71 33.48 -9.65
N LEU A 22 -2.97 33.55 -10.10
CA LEU A 22 -4.05 32.69 -9.59
C LEU A 22 -3.94 31.25 -10.10
N PHE A 23 -3.45 31.06 -11.33
CA PHE A 23 -3.25 29.73 -11.89
C PHE A 23 -2.10 29.01 -11.17
N TYR A 24 -1.02 29.72 -10.84
CA TYR A 24 0.07 29.17 -10.03
C TYR A 24 -0.33 28.92 -8.58
N SER A 25 -1.16 29.77 -7.94
CA SER A 25 -1.60 29.50 -6.55
C SER A 25 -2.58 28.32 -6.45
N LEU A 26 -3.42 28.11 -7.46
CA LEU A 26 -4.36 26.99 -7.51
C LEU A 26 -3.69 25.66 -7.88
N SER A 27 -2.65 25.69 -8.74
CA SER A 27 -1.86 24.49 -9.09
C SER A 27 -0.83 24.11 -8.02
N LEU A 28 -0.37 25.05 -7.18
CA LEU A 28 0.52 24.75 -6.06
C LEU A 28 -0.21 24.05 -4.89
N LEU A 29 -1.52 24.24 -4.75
CA LEU A 29 -2.30 23.68 -3.64
C LEU A 29 -2.62 22.17 -3.82
N VAL A 30 -2.64 21.68 -5.05
CA VAL A 30 -2.98 20.27 -5.37
C VAL A 30 -1.78 19.33 -5.19
N CYS A 31 -0.54 19.84 -5.19
CA CYS A 31 0.67 19.00 -5.17
C CYS A 31 1.24 18.68 -3.78
N LEU A 32 0.69 19.22 -2.69
CA LEU A 32 1.24 19.03 -1.34
C LEU A 32 0.52 17.97 -0.47
N ASN A 33 -0.61 17.44 -0.94
CA ASN A 33 -1.27 16.31 -0.29
C ASN A 33 -1.00 15.05 -1.09
N GLY A 34 0.05 14.31 -0.73
CA GLY A 34 0.21 12.95 -1.22
C GLY A 34 -1.02 12.14 -0.83
N PHE A 35 -1.92 11.89 -1.78
CA PHE A 35 -3.07 11.03 -1.56
C PHE A 35 -2.54 9.62 -1.26
N THR A 36 -2.62 9.22 0.00
CA THR A 36 -2.38 7.83 0.39
C THR A 36 -3.56 7.01 -0.13
N ILE A 37 -3.38 6.37 -1.29
CA ILE A 37 -4.37 5.46 -1.86
C ILE A 37 -4.42 4.22 -0.96
N GLY A 38 -5.59 3.97 -0.36
CA GLY A 38 -5.80 2.78 0.45
C GLY A 38 -5.89 1.52 -0.41
N LYS A 39 -5.35 0.40 0.07
CA LYS A 39 -5.39 -0.89 -0.62
C LYS A 39 -6.48 -1.79 0.00
N ALA A 40 -7.34 -2.37 -0.81
CA ALA A 40 -8.32 -3.34 -0.35
C ALA A 40 -7.63 -4.65 0.08
N VAL A 41 -8.14 -5.28 1.14
CA VAL A 41 -7.66 -6.58 1.65
C VAL A 41 -8.78 -7.59 1.57
N GLU A 42 -8.45 -8.77 1.05
CA GLU A 42 -9.37 -9.89 0.94
C GLU A 42 -9.26 -10.78 2.19
N PRO A 43 -10.39 -11.32 2.69
CA PRO A 43 -10.35 -12.35 3.72
C PRO A 43 -9.92 -13.70 3.11
N LYS A 44 -9.64 -14.68 3.98
CA LYS A 44 -9.42 -16.07 3.56
C LYS A 44 -10.67 -16.68 2.89
N GLU A 45 -11.86 -16.24 3.30
CA GLU A 45 -13.17 -16.72 2.83
C GLU A 45 -13.60 -16.05 1.52
N ILE A 46 -12.80 -16.20 0.46
CA ILE A 46 -13.02 -15.55 -0.85
C ILE A 46 -14.40 -15.89 -1.46
N ASN A 47 -14.94 -17.08 -1.16
CA ASN A 47 -16.24 -17.54 -1.66
C ASN A 47 -17.43 -16.72 -1.14
N ASN A 48 -17.25 -15.93 -0.08
CA ASN A 48 -18.30 -15.05 0.46
C ASN A 48 -18.34 -13.68 -0.23
N ARG A 49 -17.63 -13.51 -1.35
CA ARG A 49 -17.55 -12.27 -2.11
C ARG A 49 -18.92 -11.85 -2.66
N GLU A 50 -19.19 -10.56 -2.58
CA GLU A 50 -20.37 -9.92 -3.17
C GLU A 50 -19.96 -8.59 -3.83
N ILE A 51 -20.45 -8.34 -5.05
CA ILE A 51 -20.15 -7.12 -5.80
C ILE A 51 -21.27 -6.10 -5.58
N LEU A 52 -20.91 -4.95 -5.02
CA LEU A 52 -21.82 -3.82 -4.85
C LEU A 52 -21.45 -2.69 -5.82
N PHE A 53 -22.46 -2.09 -6.44
CA PHE A 53 -22.35 -0.85 -7.20
C PHE A 53 -22.72 0.31 -6.29
N VAL A 54 -21.76 1.15 -5.93
CA VAL A 54 -21.98 2.34 -5.10
C VAL A 54 -21.97 3.55 -6.03
N GLY A 55 -23.15 3.96 -6.49
CA GLY A 55 -23.25 4.84 -7.66
C GLY A 55 -22.72 4.12 -8.89
N GLU A 56 -21.74 4.72 -9.57
CA GLU A 56 -21.07 4.12 -10.74
C GLU A 56 -19.87 3.24 -10.37
N ASN A 57 -19.43 3.27 -9.11
CA ASN A 57 -18.23 2.56 -8.68
C ASN A 57 -18.54 1.11 -8.31
N ARG A 58 -17.92 0.17 -9.01
CA ARG A 58 -17.91 -1.25 -8.65
C ARG A 58 -16.98 -1.49 -7.47
N GLN A 59 -17.51 -2.04 -6.37
CA GLN A 59 -16.76 -2.33 -5.15
C GLN A 59 -17.00 -3.77 -4.70
N GLU A 60 -15.95 -4.40 -4.20
CA GLU A 60 -16.01 -5.77 -3.70
C GLU A 60 -16.15 -5.77 -2.18
N TYR A 61 -17.16 -6.47 -1.70
CA TYR A 61 -17.43 -6.71 -0.29
C TYR A 61 -17.46 -8.22 -0.04
N PHE A 62 -17.46 -8.60 1.23
CA PHE A 62 -17.57 -9.99 1.66
C PHE A 62 -18.71 -10.10 2.67
N SER A 63 -19.55 -11.10 2.47
CA SER A 63 -20.70 -11.38 3.30
C SER A 63 -20.26 -11.97 4.64
N LEU A 64 -20.48 -11.22 5.72
CA LEU A 64 -20.39 -11.69 7.09
C LEU A 64 -21.77 -12.20 7.52
N TYR A 65 -21.99 -13.51 7.35
CA TYR A 65 -23.25 -14.18 7.70
C TYR A 65 -22.99 -15.61 8.13
N LYS A 66 -23.36 -15.95 9.38
CA LYS A 66 -23.18 -17.27 10.04
C LYS A 66 -21.74 -17.76 10.20
N SER A 67 -20.83 -17.39 9.30
CA SER A 67 -19.39 -17.65 9.36
C SER A 67 -18.61 -16.36 9.65
N SER A 68 -17.35 -16.55 10.04
CA SER A 68 -16.40 -15.47 10.30
C SER A 68 -15.59 -15.13 9.05
N LEU A 69 -15.02 -13.92 9.02
CA LEU A 69 -14.06 -13.48 8.00
C LEU A 69 -12.69 -13.30 8.64
N HIS A 70 -11.66 -13.92 8.07
CA HIS A 70 -10.29 -13.87 8.59
C HIS A 70 -9.37 -13.09 7.67
N TYR A 71 -8.70 -12.09 8.21
CA TYR A 71 -7.75 -11.24 7.50
C TYR A 71 -6.35 -11.38 8.09
N THR A 72 -5.34 -11.30 7.23
CA THR A 72 -3.95 -11.07 7.63
C THR A 72 -3.55 -9.69 7.15
N VAL A 73 -3.23 -8.80 8.08
CA VAL A 73 -2.79 -7.44 7.79
C VAL A 73 -1.41 -7.19 8.37
N TYR A 74 -0.71 -6.22 7.79
CA TYR A 74 0.60 -5.80 8.26
C TYR A 74 0.54 -4.31 8.58
N GLY A 75 0.92 -3.93 9.80
CA GLY A 75 1.06 -2.52 10.14
C GLY A 75 2.50 -2.03 9.97
N ILE A 76 2.82 -0.79 10.34
CA ILE A 76 1.97 0.20 11.02
C ILE A 76 1.08 0.95 10.02
N ASP A 77 -0.18 0.58 9.93
CA ASP A 77 -1.15 1.17 9.01
C ASP A 77 -2.52 1.27 9.69
N THR A 78 -3.42 2.09 9.16
CA THR A 78 -4.80 2.13 9.66
C THR A 78 -5.66 1.24 8.78
N VAL A 79 -6.32 0.27 9.40
CA VAL A 79 -7.33 -0.54 8.72
C VAL A 79 -8.69 0.14 8.88
N ASN A 80 -9.31 0.50 7.76
CA ASN A 80 -10.70 0.94 7.72
C ASN A 80 -11.59 -0.23 7.31
N ILE A 81 -12.56 -0.55 8.15
CA ILE A 81 -13.55 -1.59 7.92
C ILE A 81 -14.87 -0.91 7.57
N TYR A 82 -15.23 -0.97 6.29
CA TYR A 82 -16.48 -0.45 5.76
C TYR A 82 -17.53 -1.54 5.85
N SER A 83 -18.69 -1.23 6.42
CA SER A 83 -19.74 -2.21 6.66
C SER A 83 -21.10 -1.70 6.24
N ARG A 84 -21.91 -2.56 5.64
CA ARG A 84 -23.26 -2.26 5.18
C ARG A 84 -24.18 -3.42 5.48
N LYS A 85 -25.40 -3.15 5.95
CA LYS A 85 -26.41 -4.20 6.14
C LYS A 85 -27.14 -4.49 4.84
N ALA A 86 -27.36 -5.75 4.51
CA ALA A 86 -28.34 -6.15 3.51
C ALA A 86 -29.76 -5.99 4.07
N ILE A 87 -30.59 -5.19 3.39
CA ILE A 87 -31.94 -4.81 3.81
C ILE A 87 -32.91 -5.07 2.64
N PRO A 88 -34.15 -5.55 2.85
CA PRO A 88 -35.14 -5.59 1.77
C PRO A 88 -35.29 -4.21 1.11
N SER A 89 -35.33 -4.13 -0.22
CA SER A 89 -35.25 -2.85 -0.95
C SER A 89 -36.38 -1.85 -0.61
N LEU A 90 -37.52 -2.34 -0.13
CA LEU A 90 -38.68 -1.54 0.27
C LEU A 90 -38.66 -1.11 1.75
N ASP A 91 -37.70 -1.62 2.54
CA ASP A 91 -37.59 -1.31 3.96
C ASP A 91 -36.66 -0.11 4.17
N HIS A 92 -37.27 1.06 4.38
CA HIS A 92 -36.57 2.33 4.60
C HIS A 92 -36.32 2.66 6.07
N LYS A 93 -36.61 1.73 7.00
CA LYS A 93 -36.40 1.95 8.43
C LYS A 93 -34.90 2.01 8.77
N MET A 94 -34.60 2.52 9.96
CA MET A 94 -33.27 2.42 10.54
C MET A 94 -33.01 0.98 10.98
N HIS A 95 -31.81 0.48 10.71
CA HIS A 95 -31.40 -0.87 11.03
C HIS A 95 -30.10 -0.86 11.80
N THR A 96 -30.11 -1.47 12.98
CA THR A 96 -28.88 -1.77 13.72
C THR A 96 -28.19 -2.98 13.08
N PHE A 97 -26.87 -2.89 12.94
CA PHE A 97 -25.99 -3.96 12.47
C PHE A 97 -24.56 -3.73 12.99
N GLY A 98 -23.69 -4.70 12.82
CA GLY A 98 -22.32 -4.61 13.28
C GLY A 98 -21.63 -5.97 13.31
N TYR A 99 -20.51 -6.04 14.00
CA TYR A 99 -19.68 -7.24 14.13
C TYR A 99 -18.87 -7.18 15.42
N SER A 100 -18.39 -8.34 15.87
CA SER A 100 -17.29 -8.42 16.83
C SER A 100 -16.00 -8.58 16.07
N LEU A 101 -15.00 -7.78 16.41
CA LEU A 101 -13.65 -7.86 15.87
C LEU A 101 -12.76 -8.49 16.92
N VAL A 102 -12.05 -9.56 16.56
CA VAL A 102 -11.02 -10.19 17.41
C VAL A 102 -9.66 -9.92 16.78
N LEU A 103 -8.81 -9.18 17.48
CA LEU A 103 -7.43 -8.90 17.08
C LEU A 103 -6.50 -9.90 17.76
N ASN A 104 -5.68 -10.60 16.96
CA ASN A 104 -4.65 -11.53 17.44
C ASN A 104 -5.17 -12.57 18.46
N LYS A 105 -6.43 -13.01 18.29
CA LYS A 105 -7.12 -13.99 19.18
C LYS A 105 -7.22 -13.56 20.66
N LYS A 106 -7.12 -12.26 20.94
CA LYS A 106 -7.14 -11.72 22.32
C LYS A 106 -8.17 -10.61 22.45
N ASP A 107 -7.90 -9.48 21.82
CA ASP A 107 -8.69 -8.27 22.04
C ASP A 107 -9.98 -8.34 21.23
N THR A 108 -11.12 -8.32 21.92
CA THR A 108 -12.45 -8.35 21.28
C THR A 108 -13.10 -6.98 21.37
N ILE A 109 -13.47 -6.42 20.22
CA ILE A 109 -14.11 -5.12 20.09
C ILE A 109 -15.48 -5.32 19.45
N HIS A 110 -16.54 -4.83 20.08
CA HIS A 110 -17.88 -4.86 19.52
C HIS A 110 -18.19 -3.54 18.82
N THR A 111 -18.46 -3.61 17.52
CA THR A 111 -18.79 -2.44 16.71
C THR A 111 -20.24 -2.55 16.27
N GLN A 112 -21.02 -1.49 16.52
CA GLN A 112 -22.40 -1.38 16.09
C GLN A 112 -22.65 -0.05 15.36
N PHE A 113 -23.49 -0.11 14.35
CA PHE A 113 -23.94 1.01 13.55
C PHE A 113 -25.47 0.99 13.46
N ASN A 114 -26.07 2.14 13.24
CA ASN A 114 -27.51 2.26 13.02
C ASN A 114 -27.74 3.13 11.78
N GLU A 115 -28.08 2.48 10.66
CA GLU A 115 -28.18 3.14 9.37
C GLU A 115 -29.43 2.71 8.61
N ARG A 116 -29.92 3.57 7.72
CA ARG A 116 -30.99 3.25 6.76
C ARG A 116 -30.43 2.86 5.40
N ILE A 117 -31.28 2.30 4.55
CA ILE A 117 -30.98 2.01 3.15
C ILE A 117 -30.46 3.25 2.41
N TYR A 118 -29.43 3.07 1.58
CA TYR A 118 -28.95 4.08 0.63
C TYR A 118 -29.25 3.60 -0.79
N SER A 119 -30.24 4.23 -1.43
CA SER A 119 -30.84 3.78 -2.70
C SER A 119 -29.87 3.70 -3.89
N LYS A 120 -28.72 4.38 -3.81
CA LYS A 120 -27.68 4.34 -4.86
C LYS A 120 -26.76 3.12 -4.75
N ILE A 121 -27.04 2.18 -3.84
CA ILE A 121 -26.26 0.96 -3.70
C ILE A 121 -27.09 -0.24 -4.12
N THR A 122 -26.58 -0.98 -5.09
CA THR A 122 -27.22 -2.16 -5.65
C THR A 122 -26.24 -3.31 -5.79
N SER A 123 -26.78 -4.52 -5.88
CA SER A 123 -26.05 -5.73 -6.24
C SER A 123 -26.71 -6.36 -7.45
N ALA A 124 -25.91 -6.78 -8.43
CA ALA A 124 -26.42 -7.52 -9.58
C ALA A 124 -26.93 -8.92 -9.16
N GLU A 125 -26.32 -9.49 -8.13
CA GLU A 125 -26.59 -10.84 -7.62
C GLU A 125 -27.86 -10.87 -6.75
N HIS A 126 -28.24 -9.73 -6.14
CA HIS A 126 -29.32 -9.64 -5.16
C HIS A 126 -30.27 -8.46 -5.39
N LYS A 127 -30.98 -8.48 -6.54
CA LYS A 127 -31.85 -7.37 -7.00
C LYS A 127 -33.00 -6.95 -6.07
N ARG A 128 -33.40 -7.80 -5.12
CA ARG A 128 -34.46 -7.50 -4.12
C ARG A 128 -33.92 -6.93 -2.80
N HIS A 129 -32.60 -6.86 -2.66
CA HIS A 129 -31.94 -6.25 -1.53
C HIS A 129 -31.44 -4.86 -1.89
N GLY A 130 -31.57 -3.94 -0.95
CA GLY A 130 -30.76 -2.74 -0.88
C GLY A 130 -29.74 -2.84 0.25
N TYR A 131 -28.88 -1.83 0.33
CA TYR A 131 -27.79 -1.81 1.31
C TYR A 131 -27.84 -0.51 2.10
N SER A 132 -27.49 -0.59 3.37
CA SER A 132 -27.44 0.59 4.23
C SER A 132 -26.38 1.61 3.79
N SER A 133 -26.50 2.83 4.32
CA SER A 133 -25.36 3.73 4.48
C SER A 133 -24.20 3.03 5.20
N VAL A 134 -22.99 3.57 5.03
CA VAL A 134 -21.78 2.90 5.46
C VAL A 134 -21.51 3.14 6.93
N GLY A 135 -21.31 2.06 7.70
CA GLY A 135 -20.62 2.11 8.97
C GLY A 135 -19.12 1.97 8.72
N ILE A 136 -18.30 2.83 9.34
CA ILE A 136 -16.84 2.78 9.22
C ILE A 136 -16.24 2.64 10.61
N TYR A 137 -15.40 1.63 10.78
CA TYR A 137 -14.53 1.52 11.94
C TYR A 137 -13.07 1.61 11.50
N SER A 138 -12.32 2.52 12.13
CA SER A 138 -10.90 2.71 11.88
C SER A 138 -10.12 2.09 13.02
N LEU A 139 -9.33 1.07 12.70
CA LEU A 139 -8.47 0.35 13.63
C LEU A 139 -7.00 0.68 13.30
N PRO A 140 -6.28 1.40 14.16
CA PRO A 140 -4.83 1.49 14.07
C PRO A 140 -4.25 0.09 14.25
N ILE A 141 -3.50 -0.39 13.26
CA ILE A 141 -2.76 -1.64 13.35
C ILE A 141 -1.34 -1.30 13.77
N PRO A 142 -0.89 -1.77 14.94
CA PRO A 142 0.50 -1.67 15.34
C PRO A 142 1.43 -2.30 14.30
N PHE A 143 2.72 -2.06 14.41
CA PHE A 143 3.66 -2.70 13.52
C PHE A 143 3.66 -4.23 13.70
N GLY A 144 3.90 -4.92 12.60
CA GLY A 144 3.99 -6.38 12.56
C GLY A 144 2.82 -7.05 11.85
N LYS A 145 2.81 -8.39 11.89
CA LYS A 145 1.75 -9.21 11.32
C LYS A 145 0.61 -9.35 12.32
N HIS A 146 -0.60 -9.04 11.89
CA HIS A 146 -1.80 -9.17 12.72
C HIS A 146 -2.85 -10.04 12.05
N GLU A 147 -3.53 -10.83 12.85
CA GLU A 147 -4.71 -11.59 12.46
C GLU A 147 -5.95 -10.84 12.97
N ILE A 148 -6.87 -10.52 12.05
CA ILE A 148 -8.16 -9.92 12.37
C ILE A 148 -9.23 -10.95 12.01
N GLU A 149 -10.07 -11.29 12.99
CA GLU A 149 -11.26 -12.09 12.78
C GLU A 149 -12.50 -11.21 12.98
N LEU A 150 -13.43 -11.25 12.03
CA LEU A 150 -14.73 -10.59 12.15
C LEU A 150 -15.80 -11.66 12.36
N LEU A 151 -16.58 -11.49 13.43
CA LEU A 151 -17.67 -12.36 13.83
C LEU A 151 -19.02 -11.62 13.67
N PRO A 152 -20.08 -12.28 13.18
CA PRO A 152 -21.41 -11.68 13.19
C PRO A 152 -21.89 -11.49 14.63
N LEU A 153 -22.50 -10.34 14.95
CA LEU A 153 -23.04 -10.05 16.30
C LEU A 153 -24.13 -11.02 16.73
N SER A 154 -24.90 -11.57 15.78
CA SER A 154 -25.84 -12.65 16.06
C SER A 154 -25.86 -13.66 14.91
N LYS A 155 -26.17 -14.92 15.23
CA LYS A 155 -26.35 -15.97 14.22
C LYS A 155 -27.63 -15.80 13.40
N SER A 156 -28.55 -14.94 13.83
CA SER A 156 -29.86 -14.70 13.20
C SER A 156 -29.96 -13.40 12.40
N SER A 157 -28.96 -12.51 12.48
CA SER A 157 -28.98 -11.25 11.74
C SER A 157 -28.74 -11.46 10.24
N ARG A 158 -29.45 -10.69 9.40
CA ARG A 158 -29.17 -10.59 7.96
C ARG A 158 -27.69 -10.26 7.72
N ALA A 159 -27.19 -10.66 6.54
CA ALA A 159 -25.80 -10.50 6.17
C ALA A 159 -25.32 -9.05 6.28
N VAL A 160 -24.11 -8.88 6.81
CA VAL A 160 -23.37 -7.61 6.80
C VAL A 160 -22.28 -7.71 5.74
N MET A 161 -22.32 -6.80 4.76
CA MET A 161 -21.30 -6.67 3.75
C MET A 161 -20.11 -5.92 4.32
N VAL A 162 -18.94 -6.54 4.29
CA VAL A 162 -17.71 -5.99 4.85
C VAL A 162 -16.66 -5.79 3.77
N ARG A 163 -16.00 -4.63 3.78
CA ARG A 163 -14.83 -4.34 2.95
C ARG A 163 -13.74 -3.75 3.83
N MET A 164 -12.56 -4.34 3.79
CA MET A 164 -11.39 -3.87 4.53
C MET A 164 -10.44 -3.11 3.61
N ILE A 165 -10.02 -1.91 4.01
CA ILE A 165 -9.06 -1.09 3.28
C ILE A 165 -7.93 -0.70 4.23
N ILE A 166 -6.70 -1.03 3.86
CA ILE A 166 -5.50 -0.54 4.55
C ILE A 166 -5.17 0.84 4.00
N HIS A 167 -5.21 1.84 4.87
CA HIS A 167 -4.64 3.15 4.61
C HIS A 167 -3.22 3.18 5.18
N PRO A 168 -2.21 3.37 4.33
CA PRO A 168 -0.85 3.42 4.82
C PRO A 168 -0.71 4.58 5.80
N SER A 169 -0.13 4.34 6.97
CA SER A 169 0.17 5.44 7.89
C SER A 169 1.03 6.49 7.17
N LYS A 170 0.93 7.77 7.56
CA LYS A 170 1.86 8.80 7.08
C LYS A 170 3.25 8.36 7.50
N ARG A 171 3.96 7.67 6.60
CA ARG A 171 5.32 7.18 6.85
C ARG A 171 6.15 8.35 7.30
N ASP A 172 6.81 8.25 8.46
CA ASP A 172 7.66 9.29 9.01
C ASP A 172 8.74 9.67 8.00
N LYS A 173 8.44 10.68 7.19
CA LYS A 173 9.41 11.35 6.32
C LYS A 173 10.31 12.16 7.24
N GLY A 174 11.32 11.53 7.83
CA GLY A 174 12.38 12.25 8.55
C GLY A 174 13.01 11.56 9.76
N ARG A 175 12.43 10.47 10.30
CA ARG A 175 12.94 9.84 11.53
C ARG A 175 13.79 8.59 11.32
N GLY A 176 13.99 8.15 10.08
CA GLY A 176 14.79 6.97 9.79
C GLY A 176 16.28 7.22 10.03
N LYS A 177 16.93 6.36 10.82
CA LYS A 177 18.39 6.33 10.97
C LYS A 177 18.98 5.36 9.96
N PHE A 178 20.07 5.75 9.31
CA PHE A 178 20.78 4.85 8.40
C PHE A 178 21.46 3.75 9.20
N VAL A 179 21.29 2.49 8.80
CA VAL A 179 21.94 1.34 9.43
C VAL A 179 23.36 1.24 8.88
N LEU A 180 24.35 1.36 9.77
CA LEU A 180 25.74 1.09 9.44
C LEU A 180 25.99 -0.42 9.55
N PRO A 181 26.76 -1.02 8.63
CA PRO A 181 27.11 -2.42 8.71
C PRO A 181 28.12 -2.67 9.83
N ASP A 182 28.02 -3.84 10.45
CA ASP A 182 29.03 -4.40 11.36
C ASP A 182 30.17 -5.09 10.56
N SER A 183 30.01 -5.25 9.26
CA SER A 183 31.00 -5.79 8.31
C SER A 183 31.62 -4.69 7.45
N GLU A 184 32.77 -4.98 6.83
CA GLU A 184 33.38 -4.13 5.79
C GLU A 184 32.56 -4.19 4.49
N THR A 185 31.41 -3.51 4.49
CA THR A 185 30.55 -3.37 3.31
C THR A 185 30.82 -2.00 2.66
N PRO A 186 31.21 -1.95 1.37
CA PRO A 186 31.52 -0.69 0.70
C PRO A 186 30.38 0.33 0.77
N LEU A 187 30.68 1.53 1.26
CA LEU A 187 29.74 2.65 1.35
C LEU A 187 29.98 3.65 0.22
N TYR A 188 28.92 3.93 -0.53
CA TYR A 188 28.92 4.88 -1.63
C TYR A 188 27.90 5.99 -1.46
N TYR A 189 28.15 7.11 -2.14
CA TYR A 189 27.23 8.23 -2.22
C TYR A 189 26.75 8.39 -3.65
N ILE A 190 25.44 8.20 -3.85
CA ILE A 190 24.79 8.40 -5.15
C ILE A 190 24.14 9.78 -5.13
N ASN A 191 24.43 10.58 -6.15
CA ASN A 191 23.86 11.91 -6.34
C ASN A 191 22.57 11.82 -7.17
N PHE A 192 21.50 12.37 -6.63
CA PHE A 192 20.19 12.54 -7.23
C PHE A 192 19.94 14.04 -7.42
N GLY A 193 20.47 14.61 -8.51
CA GLY A 193 20.58 16.06 -8.65
C GLY A 193 21.42 16.65 -7.51
N GLU A 194 20.84 17.56 -6.74
CA GLU A 194 21.50 18.20 -5.59
C GLU A 194 21.57 17.31 -4.34
N LYS A 195 20.83 16.18 -4.30
CA LYS A 195 20.77 15.31 -3.11
C LYS A 195 21.84 14.24 -3.17
N ARG A 196 22.72 14.22 -2.18
CA ARG A 196 23.73 13.18 -2.00
C ARG A 196 23.24 12.12 -1.00
N VAL A 197 23.05 10.87 -1.45
CA VAL A 197 22.41 9.81 -0.67
C VAL A 197 23.34 8.62 -0.47
N ARG A 198 23.45 8.15 0.78
CA ARG A 198 24.28 6.99 1.18
C ARG A 198 23.64 5.65 0.80
N TYR A 199 24.42 4.77 0.19
CA TYR A 199 24.08 3.38 -0.13
C TYR A 199 25.27 2.45 0.17
N LEU A 200 24.99 1.26 0.65
CA LEU A 200 25.94 0.16 0.77
C LEU A 200 25.89 -0.67 -0.51
N GLN A 201 27.04 -1.05 -1.05
CA GLN A 201 27.09 -1.94 -2.20
C GLN A 201 27.25 -3.38 -1.72
N LEU A 202 26.34 -4.25 -2.17
CA LEU A 202 26.50 -5.69 -2.11
C LEU A 202 26.80 -6.25 -3.50
N ASP A 203 27.70 -7.22 -3.54
CA ASP A 203 27.95 -8.08 -4.69
C ASP A 203 28.12 -9.52 -4.20
N TYR A 204 28.54 -10.43 -5.08
CA TYR A 204 28.71 -11.84 -4.75
C TYR A 204 29.85 -12.11 -3.73
N TRP A 205 30.81 -11.20 -3.58
CA TRP A 205 32.01 -11.41 -2.76
C TRP A 205 31.86 -10.90 -1.33
N ASN A 206 30.78 -10.17 -1.05
CA ASN A 206 30.57 -9.57 0.26
C ASN A 206 29.14 -9.80 0.76
N GLN A 207 29.00 -9.56 2.05
CA GLN A 207 27.75 -9.62 2.77
C GLN A 207 27.66 -8.39 3.66
N MET A 208 26.43 -7.99 3.98
CA MET A 208 26.19 -6.93 4.93
C MET A 208 25.66 -7.53 6.22
N LYS A 209 26.50 -7.52 7.24
CA LYS A 209 26.12 -7.89 8.61
C LYS A 209 25.71 -6.65 9.37
N PHE A 210 24.67 -6.76 10.19
CA PHE A 210 24.24 -5.70 11.09
C PHE A 210 23.48 -6.28 12.28
N SER A 211 23.49 -5.55 13.39
CA SER A 211 22.82 -5.94 14.63
C SER A 211 21.65 -5.03 14.93
N ILE A 212 20.61 -5.63 15.51
CA ILE A 212 19.41 -4.96 15.97
C ILE A 212 19.32 -5.21 17.48
N ASN A 213 19.22 -4.14 18.26
CA ASN A 213 19.28 -4.19 19.74
C ASN A 213 17.91 -4.19 20.42
N LYS A 214 16.91 -3.65 19.74
CA LYS A 214 15.49 -3.66 20.10
C LYS A 214 14.71 -3.97 18.84
N THR A 215 13.51 -4.51 18.94
CA THR A 215 12.68 -4.69 17.75
C THR A 215 12.59 -3.36 16.99
N LYS A 216 12.89 -3.38 15.69
CA LYS A 216 12.91 -2.19 14.84
C LYS A 216 12.27 -2.49 13.50
N ARG A 217 11.67 -1.45 12.92
CA ARG A 217 11.29 -1.46 11.52
C ARG A 217 12.51 -1.13 10.66
N ILE A 218 12.80 -1.98 9.68
CA ILE A 218 13.83 -1.75 8.68
C ILE A 218 13.18 -1.54 7.31
N LYS A 219 13.56 -0.44 6.65
CA LYS A 219 13.27 -0.21 5.24
C LYS A 219 14.55 -0.36 4.44
N VAL A 220 14.56 -1.29 3.50
CA VAL A 220 15.64 -1.51 2.54
C VAL A 220 15.20 -0.94 1.20
N ILE A 221 15.92 0.07 0.71
CA ILE A 221 15.76 0.59 -0.65
C ILE A 221 16.85 -0.04 -1.51
N CYS A 222 16.46 -0.81 -2.52
CA CYS A 222 17.36 -1.57 -3.38
C CYS A 222 17.40 -0.95 -4.78
N ARG A 223 18.59 -0.85 -5.37
CA ARG A 223 18.81 -0.49 -6.77
C ARG A 223 19.90 -1.38 -7.39
N LEU A 224 19.55 -2.15 -8.41
CA LEU A 224 20.49 -3.03 -9.11
C LEU A 224 21.42 -2.19 -9.99
N LYS A 225 22.72 -2.48 -10.00
CA LYS A 225 23.68 -1.93 -10.96
C LYS A 225 23.51 -2.61 -12.32
N TYR A 226 23.39 -1.83 -13.38
CA TYR A 226 23.33 -2.32 -14.75
C TYR A 226 24.71 -2.28 -15.39
N PHE A 227 24.99 -3.31 -16.19
CA PHE A 227 26.18 -3.39 -17.05
C PHE A 227 25.72 -3.33 -18.52
N GLU A 228 26.65 -3.04 -19.44
CA GLU A 228 26.35 -2.71 -20.84
C GLU A 228 25.48 -3.77 -21.56
N ASP A 229 25.68 -5.05 -21.26
CA ASP A 229 24.98 -6.16 -21.92
C ASP A 229 23.67 -6.60 -21.24
N MET A 230 23.19 -5.84 -20.25
CA MET A 230 21.96 -6.19 -19.52
C MET A 230 20.71 -5.73 -20.26
N SER A 231 19.71 -6.61 -20.37
CA SER A 231 18.39 -6.22 -20.86
C SER A 231 17.72 -5.23 -19.91
N LYS A 232 16.78 -4.43 -20.44
CA LYS A 232 16.10 -3.35 -19.68
C LYS A 232 15.39 -3.84 -18.42
N THR A 233 14.92 -5.09 -18.40
CA THR A 233 14.24 -5.70 -17.24
C THR A 233 15.11 -6.79 -16.64
N GLN A 234 15.34 -6.71 -15.34
CA GLN A 234 16.20 -7.64 -14.61
C GLN A 234 15.50 -8.17 -13.36
N ASN A 235 15.85 -9.38 -12.96
CA ASN A 235 15.43 -10.01 -11.72
C ASN A 235 16.64 -10.37 -10.88
N TYR A 236 16.59 -10.19 -9.58
CA TYR A 236 17.64 -10.63 -8.66
C TYR A 236 17.06 -11.06 -7.31
N ARG A 237 17.88 -11.74 -6.51
CA ARG A 237 17.54 -12.37 -5.25
C ARG A 237 18.43 -11.83 -4.15
N LEU A 238 17.79 -11.34 -3.10
CA LEU A 238 18.46 -10.88 -1.89
C LEU A 238 18.03 -11.80 -0.74
N SER A 239 18.98 -12.47 -0.08
CA SER A 239 18.70 -13.25 1.13
C SER A 239 18.82 -12.36 2.36
N LEU A 240 17.98 -12.66 3.36
CA LEU A 240 18.09 -12.16 4.71
C LEU A 240 18.20 -13.37 5.64
N SER A 241 19.29 -13.42 6.39
CA SER A 241 19.54 -14.47 7.37
C SER A 241 19.61 -13.89 8.77
N LYS A 242 19.21 -14.67 9.79
CA LYS A 242 19.40 -14.37 11.21
C LYS A 242 20.22 -15.49 11.82
N ASN A 243 21.33 -15.14 12.48
CA ASN A 243 22.24 -16.12 13.08
C ASN A 243 22.63 -17.28 12.12
N ALA A 244 22.93 -16.93 10.85
CA ALA A 244 23.25 -17.85 9.75
C ALA A 244 22.11 -18.75 9.21
N GLU A 245 20.90 -18.65 9.75
CA GLU A 245 19.71 -19.31 9.18
C GLU A 245 18.96 -18.34 8.24
N VAL A 246 18.64 -18.80 7.03
CA VAL A 246 17.90 -17.99 6.05
C VAL A 246 16.47 -17.77 6.55
N LEU A 247 16.15 -16.52 6.88
CA LEU A 247 14.78 -16.14 7.24
C LEU A 247 13.90 -15.94 6.01
N LYS A 248 14.44 -15.29 4.98
CA LYS A 248 13.68 -14.93 3.79
C LYS A 248 14.57 -14.64 2.59
N THR A 249 14.09 -15.03 1.42
CA THR A 249 14.68 -14.63 0.13
C THR A 249 13.69 -13.74 -0.62
N TYR A 250 14.14 -12.55 -1.02
CA TYR A 250 13.36 -11.61 -1.81
C TYR A 250 13.67 -11.79 -3.29
N PHE A 251 12.65 -12.09 -4.09
CA PHE A 251 12.75 -12.09 -5.55
C PHE A 251 12.31 -10.71 -6.06
N ILE A 252 13.25 -9.94 -6.60
CA ILE A 252 13.04 -8.54 -6.96
C ILE A 252 13.14 -8.38 -8.47
N GLN A 253 12.02 -8.01 -9.10
CA GLN A 253 11.98 -7.58 -10.49
C GLN A 253 12.15 -6.06 -10.58
N THR A 254 13.00 -5.61 -11.48
CA THR A 254 13.29 -4.20 -11.68
C THR A 254 13.53 -3.86 -13.15
N GLU A 255 13.44 -2.57 -13.44
CA GLU A 255 13.69 -2.01 -14.76
C GLU A 255 14.82 -0.98 -14.70
N LEU A 256 15.48 -0.77 -15.83
CA LEU A 256 16.51 0.25 -16.00
C LEU A 256 15.93 1.63 -15.68
N SER A 257 16.62 2.40 -14.85
CA SER A 257 16.23 3.78 -14.57
C SER A 257 16.59 4.67 -15.76
N SER A 258 15.72 5.64 -16.05
CA SER A 258 16.03 6.76 -16.94
C SER A 258 16.66 7.94 -16.19
N GLU A 259 16.93 7.80 -14.88
CA GLU A 259 17.56 8.85 -14.08
C GLU A 259 19.06 8.93 -14.40
N ASN A 260 19.56 10.12 -14.72
CA ASN A 260 20.99 10.38 -14.84
C ASN A 260 21.60 10.52 -13.44
N LEU A 261 22.16 9.42 -12.94
CA LEU A 261 22.72 9.35 -11.59
C LEU A 261 24.24 9.34 -11.64
N ILE A 262 24.85 9.90 -10.59
CA ILE A 262 26.31 10.00 -10.47
C ILE A 262 26.76 9.28 -9.20
N LEU A 263 27.76 8.43 -9.35
CA LEU A 263 28.49 7.76 -8.28
C LEU A 263 29.92 8.29 -8.25
N ASN A 264 30.33 8.96 -7.17
CA ASN A 264 31.69 9.49 -7.04
C ASN A 264 32.19 10.16 -8.34
N GLU A 265 31.39 11.10 -8.86
CA GLU A 265 31.69 11.89 -10.08
C GLU A 265 31.67 11.12 -11.41
N SER A 266 31.35 9.83 -11.41
CA SER A 266 31.15 9.02 -12.62
C SER A 266 29.67 8.71 -12.89
N PRO A 267 29.24 8.63 -14.17
CA PRO A 267 27.90 8.18 -14.51
C PRO A 267 27.59 6.79 -13.93
N LEU A 268 26.38 6.64 -13.39
CA LEU A 268 25.92 5.42 -12.76
C LEU A 268 24.63 4.93 -13.40
N THR A 269 24.69 3.79 -14.09
CA THR A 269 23.53 3.11 -14.65
C THR A 269 22.97 2.11 -13.63
N ILE A 270 21.80 2.40 -13.08
CA ILE A 270 21.13 1.54 -12.09
C ILE A 270 19.64 1.38 -12.39
N SER A 271 19.01 0.50 -11.64
CA SER A 271 17.58 0.24 -11.72
C SER A 271 16.73 1.32 -11.06
N THR A 272 15.43 1.31 -11.38
CA THR A 272 14.40 1.96 -10.56
C THR A 272 14.46 1.42 -9.12
N SER A 273 14.10 2.27 -8.15
CA SER A 273 14.14 1.87 -6.74
C SER A 273 13.04 0.87 -6.41
N LYS A 274 13.42 -0.19 -5.70
CA LYS A 274 12.47 -1.08 -5.01
C LYS A 274 12.63 -0.94 -3.51
N SER A 275 11.54 -1.09 -2.76
CA SER A 275 11.55 -0.99 -1.30
C SER A 275 11.04 -2.28 -0.69
N ILE A 276 11.77 -2.77 0.31
CA ILE A 276 11.39 -3.86 1.19
C ILE A 276 11.21 -3.26 2.58
N ASP A 277 10.06 -3.50 3.20
CA ASP A 277 9.76 -3.11 4.58
C ASP A 277 9.70 -4.40 5.43
N ILE A 278 10.49 -4.47 6.51
CA ILE A 278 10.55 -5.64 7.41
C ILE A 278 10.63 -5.27 8.89
N GLU A 279 10.15 -6.19 9.72
CA GLU A 279 10.35 -6.22 11.16
C GLU A 279 11.52 -7.12 11.50
N LEU A 280 12.43 -6.62 12.34
CA LEU A 280 13.49 -7.42 12.90
C LEU A 280 13.49 -7.26 14.41
N ASP A 281 13.33 -8.38 15.11
CA ASP A 281 13.59 -8.50 16.53
C ASP A 281 15.09 -8.35 16.84
N PRO A 282 15.48 -8.22 18.12
CA PRO A 282 16.88 -8.24 18.49
C PRO A 282 17.61 -9.47 17.91
N GLY A 283 18.82 -9.23 17.40
CA GLY A 283 19.66 -10.27 16.81
C GLY A 283 20.65 -9.75 15.78
N TYR A 284 21.41 -10.69 15.22
CA TYR A 284 22.39 -10.45 14.16
C TYR A 284 21.84 -10.90 12.82
N TYR A 285 21.88 -9.99 11.86
CA TYR A 285 21.29 -10.17 10.55
C TYR A 285 22.34 -10.03 9.46
N THR A 286 22.13 -10.76 8.37
CA THR A 286 22.97 -10.70 7.19
C THR A 286 22.10 -10.52 5.95
N PHE A 287 22.42 -9.51 5.14
CA PHE A 287 21.96 -9.44 3.74
C PHE A 287 23.04 -9.96 2.80
N GLU A 288 22.66 -10.79 1.85
CA GLU A 288 23.55 -11.29 0.78
C GLU A 288 22.84 -11.24 -0.58
N LEU A 289 23.60 -10.88 -1.61
CA LEU A 289 23.14 -10.96 -3.00
C LEU A 289 23.44 -12.37 -3.52
N LEU A 290 22.42 -13.11 -3.93
CA LEU A 290 22.57 -14.51 -4.34
C LEU A 290 22.98 -14.70 -5.80
N ASP A 291 22.92 -13.63 -6.61
CA ASP A 291 23.16 -13.72 -8.04
C ASP A 291 24.58 -13.25 -8.38
N GLU A 292 25.37 -14.17 -8.92
CA GLU A 292 26.75 -13.95 -9.35
C GLU A 292 26.86 -12.84 -10.41
N LYS A 293 28.03 -12.17 -10.44
CA LYS A 293 28.37 -11.11 -11.40
C LYS A 293 27.39 -9.92 -11.40
N ARG A 294 26.67 -9.72 -10.29
CA ARG A 294 25.78 -8.58 -10.07
C ARG A 294 26.25 -7.76 -8.88
N ALA A 295 25.81 -6.50 -8.86
CA ALA A 295 25.96 -5.64 -7.71
C ALA A 295 24.65 -4.90 -7.45
N VAL A 296 24.30 -4.72 -6.18
CA VAL A 296 23.10 -3.99 -5.74
C VAL A 296 23.49 -2.92 -4.73
N TYR A 297 22.94 -1.73 -4.88
CA TYR A 297 23.03 -0.66 -3.89
C TYR A 297 21.85 -0.75 -2.93
N LEU A 298 22.13 -0.94 -1.65
CA LEU A 298 21.16 -1.02 -0.57
C LEU A 298 21.25 0.23 0.29
N ARG A 299 20.12 0.89 0.51
CA ARG A 299 19.96 1.91 1.53
C ARG A 299 19.03 1.38 2.61
N ILE A 300 19.60 1.13 3.77
CA ILE A 300 18.89 0.51 4.89
C ILE A 300 18.66 1.57 5.96
N MET A 301 17.38 1.74 6.29
CA MET A 301 16.91 2.73 7.24
C MET A 301 16.18 1.99 8.36
N GLU A 302 16.65 2.16 9.59
CA GLU A 302 15.92 1.75 10.77
C GLU A 302 15.02 2.87 11.25
N TYR A 303 13.83 2.52 11.73
CA TYR A 303 12.89 3.44 12.33
C TYR A 303 12.57 2.92 13.72
N GLU A 304 12.61 3.84 14.69
CA GLU A 304 12.09 3.56 16.02
C GLU A 304 10.57 3.56 15.99
N PHE A 305 9.98 2.78 16.90
CA PHE A 305 8.55 2.80 17.17
C PHE A 305 8.15 4.06 17.94
#